data_AF-A0A4C1X823-F1
#
_entry.id   AF-A0A4C1X823-F1
#
_cell.length_a   1.000
_cell.length_b   1.000
_cell.length_c   1.000
_cell.angle_alpha   90.00
_cell.angle_beta   90.00
_cell.angle_gamma   90.00
#
_symmetry.space_group_name_H-M   'P 1'
#
loop_
_entity.id
_entity.type
_entity.pdbx_description
1 polymer ?
#
loop_
_entity_poly.entity_id
_entity_poly.type
_entity_poly.pdbx_seq_one_letter_code
_entity_poly.pdbx_strand_id
1 'polypeptide(L)'
;MCAGSCLALFVEDVPLFHEKSRTVFRPTSGEGYFGYTVLLKQGNPFELLVGAPKARMAAARGRPGTLHRCTLALADAPVNVSCAAHVFSPPNKKHTYGAKPNYFEDDMWLGASLTDVTEDTLLVKYTS
;
A
#
# COMPACT_ATOMS: atom_id res chain seq x y z
N MET A 1 -15.96 17.33 32.49
CA MET A 1 -15.46 15.95 32.35
C MET A 1 -16.30 15.27 31.27
N CYS A 2 -15.85 15.26 30.02
CA CYS A 2 -16.55 14.56 28.95
C CYS A 2 -15.98 13.14 28.85
N ALA A 3 -16.73 12.16 29.36
CA ALA A 3 -16.54 10.75 29.10
C ALA A 3 -17.12 10.44 27.72
N GLY A 4 -16.37 10.74 26.67
CA GLY A 4 -16.71 10.38 25.30
C GLY A 4 -15.82 9.25 24.84
N SER A 5 -16.36 8.03 24.77
CA SER A 5 -15.76 6.95 23.99
C SER A 5 -15.57 7.47 22.57
N CYS A 6 -14.32 7.77 22.22
CA CYS A 6 -13.91 7.98 20.85
C CYS A 6 -14.07 6.62 20.17
N LEU A 7 -15.23 6.40 19.53
CA LEU A 7 -15.40 5.30 18.60
C LEU A 7 -14.36 5.53 17.51
N ALA A 8 -13.22 4.85 17.62
CA ALA A 8 -12.33 4.66 16.50
C ALA A 8 -13.17 3.98 15.42
N LEU A 9 -13.62 4.75 14.44
CA LEU A 9 -14.14 4.19 13.21
C LEU A 9 -13.00 3.37 12.64
N PHE A 10 -13.08 2.05 12.79
CA PHE A 10 -12.30 1.14 11.98
C PHE A 10 -12.71 1.45 10.55
N VAL A 11 -11.85 2.16 9.82
CA VAL A 11 -12.06 2.38 8.39
C VAL A 11 -11.81 1.01 7.76
N GLU A 12 -12.90 0.31 7.48
CA GLU A 12 -12.90 -0.93 6.71
C GLU A 12 -12.25 -0.67 5.34
N ASP A 13 -11.56 -1.67 4.81
CA ASP A 13 -10.95 -1.58 3.49
C ASP A 13 -12.02 -1.26 2.44
N VAL A 14 -11.95 -0.06 1.86
CA VAL A 14 -12.86 0.33 0.79
C VAL A 14 -12.29 -0.19 -0.52
N PRO A 15 -12.97 -1.12 -1.20
CA PRO A 15 -12.49 -1.62 -2.48
C PRO A 15 -12.46 -0.47 -3.49
N LEU A 16 -11.40 -0.43 -4.30
CA LEU A 16 -11.29 0.58 -5.36
C LEU A 16 -12.10 0.11 -6.57
N PHE A 17 -12.98 0.97 -7.06
CA PHE A 17 -13.82 0.69 -8.21
C PHE A 17 -13.42 1.55 -9.40
N HIS A 18 -13.09 0.92 -10.53
CA HIS A 18 -12.90 1.61 -11.80
C HIS A 18 -14.20 1.55 -12.59
N GLU A 19 -14.85 2.71 -12.75
CA GLU A 19 -16.21 2.84 -13.30
C GLU A 19 -16.34 2.29 -14.71
N LYS A 20 -15.42 2.66 -15.61
CA LYS A 20 -15.51 2.35 -17.04
C LYS A 20 -15.42 0.84 -17.32
N SER A 21 -14.47 0.15 -16.69
CA SER A 21 -14.31 -1.31 -16.87
C SER A 21 -15.12 -2.14 -15.88
N ARG A 22 -15.80 -1.48 -14.93
CA ARG A 22 -16.48 -2.11 -13.79
C ARG A 22 -15.58 -3.07 -13.01
N THR A 23 -14.28 -2.77 -12.95
CA THR A 23 -13.28 -3.57 -12.24
C THR A 23 -13.24 -3.17 -10.77
N VAL A 24 -13.22 -4.16 -9.89
CA VAL A 24 -13.07 -3.94 -8.45
C VAL A 24 -11.72 -4.47 -7.99
N PHE A 25 -10.90 -3.62 -7.38
CA PHE A 25 -9.59 -3.95 -6.84
C PHE A 25 -9.68 -4.17 -5.34
N ARG A 26 -9.13 -5.29 -4.86
CA ARG A 26 -9.10 -5.66 -3.44
C ARG A 26 -7.71 -6.09 -3.00
N PRO A 27 -7.27 -5.72 -1.78
CA PRO A 27 -6.02 -6.23 -1.25
C PRO A 27 -6.09 -7.74 -0.99
N THR A 28 -4.97 -8.44 -1.17
CA THR A 28 -4.84 -9.86 -0.77
C THR A 28 -4.82 -10.06 0.75
N SER A 29 -4.43 -9.03 1.51
CA SER A 29 -4.27 -9.13 2.96
C SER A 29 -4.14 -7.75 3.62
N GLY A 30 -4.71 -7.62 4.82
CA GLY A 30 -4.27 -6.69 5.87
C GLY A 30 -4.78 -5.27 5.73
N GLU A 31 -6.01 -5.07 6.20
CA GLU A 31 -6.74 -3.81 6.21
C GLU A 31 -6.04 -2.72 7.01
N GLY A 32 -5.90 -1.56 6.38
CA GLY A 32 -5.02 -0.51 6.85
C GLY A 32 -5.09 0.74 6.00
N TYR A 33 -6.32 1.20 5.75
CA TYR A 33 -6.63 2.30 4.84
C TYR A 33 -6.21 1.99 3.40
N PHE A 34 -6.52 0.79 2.90
CA PHE A 34 -6.33 0.48 1.48
C PHE A 34 -7.10 1.49 0.61
N GLY A 35 -6.44 2.04 -0.40
CA GLY A 35 -7.02 3.08 -1.25
C GLY A 35 -6.76 4.51 -0.76
N TYR A 36 -6.02 4.69 0.34
CA TYR A 36 -5.65 6.02 0.84
C TYR A 36 -4.88 6.85 -0.20
N THR A 37 -4.01 6.20 -0.98
CA THR A 37 -3.44 6.77 -2.19
C THR A 37 -3.58 5.79 -3.34
N VAL A 38 -3.71 6.35 -4.55
CA VAL A 38 -3.80 5.57 -5.78
C VAL A 38 -2.93 6.25 -6.83
N LEU A 39 -2.08 5.47 -7.50
CA LEU A 39 -1.25 5.92 -8.60
C LEU A 39 -1.37 4.94 -9.75
N LEU A 40 -1.73 5.44 -10.94
CA LEU A 40 -1.68 4.68 -12.17
C LEU A 40 -0.29 4.80 -12.77
N LYS A 41 0.48 3.72 -12.76
CA LYS A 41 1.79 3.66 -13.40
C LYS A 41 1.61 3.28 -14.87
N GLN A 42 2.06 4.17 -15.76
CA GLN A 42 2.07 3.89 -17.18
C GLN A 42 3.18 2.88 -17.49
N GLY A 43 2.84 1.78 -18.14
CA GLY A 43 3.73 0.66 -18.44
C GLY A 43 3.04 -0.34 -19.36
N ASN A 44 3.75 -1.38 -19.80
CA ASN A 44 3.17 -2.47 -20.58
C ASN A 44 3.34 -3.81 -19.84
N PRO A 45 2.32 -4.29 -19.10
CA PRO A 45 0.98 -3.69 -18.93
C PRO A 45 0.95 -2.51 -17.95
N PHE A 46 -0.15 -1.74 -17.98
CA PHE A 46 -0.43 -0.71 -16.96
C PHE A 46 -0.53 -1.36 -15.58
N GLU A 47 -0.09 -0.64 -14.56
CA GLU A 47 -0.15 -1.12 -13.18
C GLU A 47 -0.82 -0.08 -12.28
N LEU A 48 -1.73 -0.54 -11.43
CA LEU A 48 -2.31 0.28 -10.39
C LEU A 48 -1.55 0.05 -9.09
N LEU A 49 -1.06 1.13 -8.49
CA LEU A 49 -0.42 1.12 -7.20
C LEU A 49 -1.36 1.75 -6.18
N VAL A 50 -1.53 1.08 -5.05
CA VAL A 50 -2.47 1.47 -4.02
C VAL A 50 -1.76 1.50 -2.67
N GLY A 51 -1.79 2.64 -2.00
CA GLY A 51 -1.25 2.78 -0.65
C GLY A 51 -2.22 2.26 0.41
N ALA A 52 -1.68 1.63 1.44
CA ALA A 52 -2.38 1.22 2.66
C ALA A 52 -1.52 1.59 3.90
N PRO A 53 -1.57 2.85 4.37
CA PRO A 53 -0.66 3.41 5.38
C PRO A 53 -0.64 2.73 6.75
N LYS A 54 -1.68 1.98 7.11
CA LYS A 54 -1.75 1.23 8.38
C LYS A 54 -1.79 -0.28 8.18
N ALA A 55 -1.48 -0.74 6.97
CA ALA A 55 -1.41 -2.16 6.68
C ALA A 55 -0.24 -2.79 7.44
N ARG A 56 -0.44 -4.04 7.84
CA ARG A 56 0.59 -4.84 8.47
C ARG A 56 1.54 -5.37 7.39
N MET A 57 2.83 -5.19 7.59
CA MET A 57 3.86 -5.75 6.71
C MET A 57 4.44 -7.03 7.33
N ALA A 58 4.56 -8.11 6.56
CA ALA A 58 5.07 -9.40 7.05
C ALA A 58 6.50 -9.32 7.62
N ALA A 59 7.33 -8.40 7.09
CA ALA A 59 8.70 -8.19 7.52
C ALA A 59 8.84 -7.31 8.78
N ALA A 60 7.75 -6.73 9.30
CA ALA A 60 7.77 -5.77 10.39
C ALA A 60 6.99 -6.26 11.63
N ARG A 61 7.50 -5.91 12.82
CA ARG A 61 6.77 -6.06 14.08
C ARG A 61 5.92 -4.80 14.31
N GLY A 62 4.91 -4.57 13.48
CA GLY A 62 4.04 -3.38 13.56
C GLY A 62 3.16 -3.19 12.33
N ARG A 63 2.53 -2.02 12.22
CA ARG A 63 1.74 -1.52 11.08
C ARG A 63 2.45 -0.33 10.43
N PRO A 64 3.64 -0.54 9.84
CA PRO A 64 4.36 0.52 9.13
C PRO A 64 3.57 1.11 7.96
N GLY A 65 2.60 0.36 7.41
CA GLY A 65 1.98 0.61 6.12
C GLY A 65 2.61 -0.22 5.01
N THR A 66 1.92 -0.32 3.88
CA THR A 66 2.41 -1.01 2.69
C THR A 66 1.87 -0.37 1.41
N LEU A 67 2.44 -0.81 0.29
CA LEU A 67 1.90 -0.59 -1.05
C LEU A 67 1.35 -1.90 -1.58
N HIS A 68 0.33 -1.82 -2.43
CA HIS A 68 -0.22 -2.92 -3.17
C HIS A 68 -0.09 -2.65 -4.67
N ARG A 69 0.23 -3.69 -5.43
CA ARG A 69 0.26 -3.66 -6.89
C ARG A 69 -0.90 -4.48 -7.43
N CYS A 70 -1.73 -3.86 -8.25
CA CYS A 70 -2.81 -4.51 -8.97
C CYS A 70 -2.49 -4.53 -10.47
N THR A 71 -2.57 -5.69 -11.10
CA THR A 71 -2.43 -5.82 -12.54
C THR A 71 -3.69 -5.36 -13.24
N LEU A 72 -3.57 -4.43 -14.19
CA LEU A 72 -4.68 -4.03 -15.04
C LEU A 72 -4.73 -4.96 -16.26
N ALA A 73 -5.82 -5.72 -16.40
CA ALA A 73 -6.11 -6.44 -17.63
C ALA A 73 -6.73 -5.47 -18.65
N LEU A 74 -6.31 -5.56 -19.91
CA LEU A 74 -6.78 -4.72 -21.03
C LEU A 74 -8.22 -5.05 -21.51
N ALA A 75 -9.04 -5.72 -20.71
CA ALA A 75 -10.33 -6.27 -21.15
C ALA A 75 -11.52 -5.50 -20.56
N ASP A 76 -12.51 -5.22 -21.41
CA ASP A 76 -13.80 -4.57 -21.09
C ASP A 76 -14.76 -5.45 -20.25
N ALA A 77 -14.25 -6.49 -19.58
CA ALA A 77 -15.04 -7.36 -18.73
C ALA A 77 -14.92 -6.93 -17.25
N PRO A 78 -16.01 -6.95 -16.47
CA PRO A 78 -15.94 -6.80 -15.02
C PRO A 78 -15.07 -7.91 -14.43
N VAL A 79 -13.99 -7.54 -13.75
CA VAL A 79 -13.08 -8.49 -13.10
C VAL A 79 -12.87 -8.04 -11.65
N ASN A 80 -12.86 -9.02 -10.74
CA ASN A 80 -12.34 -8.81 -9.39
C ASN A 80 -10.82 -9.02 -9.44
N VAL A 81 -10.07 -7.94 -9.31
CA VAL A 81 -8.60 -7.97 -9.35
C VAL A 81 -8.07 -7.99 -7.92
N SER A 82 -7.22 -8.97 -7.64
CA SER A 82 -6.52 -9.06 -6.36
C SER A 82 -5.19 -8.30 -6.42
N CYS A 83 -4.92 -7.48 -5.41
CA CYS A 83 -3.74 -6.63 -5.33
C CYS A 83 -2.75 -7.18 -4.30
N ALA A 84 -1.60 -7.65 -4.80
CA ALA A 84 -0.55 -8.21 -3.96
C ALA A 84 0.25 -7.09 -3.26
N ALA A 85 0.68 -7.32 -2.03
CA ALA A 85 1.57 -6.40 -1.33
C ALA A 85 2.90 -6.27 -2.09
N HIS A 86 3.35 -5.04 -2.29
CA HIS A 86 4.65 -4.74 -2.88
C HIS A 86 5.76 -5.10 -1.88
N VAL A 87 6.70 -5.93 -2.31
CA VAL A 87 7.81 -6.37 -1.47
C VAL A 87 8.92 -5.33 -1.52
N PHE A 88 9.04 -4.54 -0.46
CA PHE A 88 10.21 -3.67 -0.27
C PHE A 88 11.40 -4.52 0.13
N SER A 89 12.40 -4.60 -0.75
CA SER A 89 13.70 -5.15 -0.37
C SER A 89 14.44 -4.09 0.44
N PRO A 90 14.86 -4.37 1.69
CA PRO A 90 15.75 -3.46 2.39
C PRO A 90 17.05 -3.32 1.60
N PRO A 91 17.68 -2.13 1.58
CA PRO A 91 18.95 -1.96 0.91
C PRO A 91 19.97 -2.94 1.51
N ASN A 92 20.62 -3.73 0.65
CA ASN A 92 21.68 -4.68 1.02
C ASN A 92 22.86 -3.92 1.65
N LYS A 93 22.80 -3.64 2.96
CA LYS A 93 23.97 -3.23 3.71
C LYS A 93 24.65 -4.48 4.26
N LYS A 94 25.77 -4.85 3.62
CA LYS A 94 26.81 -5.69 4.21
C LYS A 94 27.42 -4.93 5.41
N HIS A 95 26.70 -4.82 6.52
CA HIS A 95 27.27 -4.40 7.78
C HIS A 95 27.20 -5.56 8.76
N THR A 96 28.27 -6.32 8.77
CA THR A 96 28.74 -7.11 9.90
C THR A 96 28.98 -6.16 11.07
N TYR A 97 27.99 -6.01 11.95
CA TYR A 97 28.07 -5.79 13.41
C TYR A 97 26.76 -5.19 13.92
N GLY A 98 26.13 -5.84 14.90
CA GLY A 98 24.94 -5.32 15.60
C GLY A 98 23.62 -5.63 14.89
N ALA A 99 22.54 -5.70 15.67
CA ALA A 99 21.20 -6.13 15.27
C ALA A 99 20.76 -5.59 13.89
N LYS A 100 20.13 -6.45 13.07
CA LYS A 100 19.53 -6.04 11.79
C LYS A 100 18.65 -4.79 12.04
N PRO A 101 18.98 -3.62 11.46
CA PRO A 101 18.14 -2.44 11.64
C PRO A 101 16.75 -2.75 11.11
N ASN A 102 15.75 -2.57 11.96
CA ASN A 102 14.36 -2.76 11.60
C ASN A 102 13.91 -1.50 10.85
N TYR A 103 14.09 -1.45 9.53
CA TYR A 103 13.79 -0.28 8.70
C TYR A 103 12.32 0.14 8.71
N PHE A 104 11.45 -0.76 9.15
CA PHE A 104 10.00 -0.55 9.19
C PHE A 104 9.55 -0.53 10.65
N GLU A 105 9.25 0.67 11.11
CA GLU A 105 8.73 0.96 12.44
C GLU A 105 7.20 0.99 12.43
N ASP A 106 6.60 0.86 13.61
CA ASP A 106 5.15 1.00 13.72
C ASP A 106 4.72 2.44 13.39
N ASP A 107 3.50 2.60 12.85
CA ASP A 107 2.90 3.91 12.57
C ASP A 107 3.70 4.86 11.65
N MET A 108 4.57 4.36 10.76
CA MET A 108 5.28 5.21 9.78
C MET A 108 4.37 5.83 8.70
N TRP A 109 3.18 5.26 8.47
CA TRP A 109 2.30 5.65 7.35
C TRP A 109 2.92 5.45 5.96
N LEU A 110 3.68 4.36 5.78
CA LEU A 110 4.24 3.99 4.49
C LEU A 110 3.13 3.77 3.45
N GLY A 111 3.18 4.51 2.34
CA GLY A 111 2.13 4.51 1.32
C GLY A 111 1.09 5.62 1.51
N ALA A 112 1.27 6.55 2.46
CA ALA A 112 0.42 7.73 2.59
C ALA A 112 0.61 8.77 1.49
N SER A 113 1.74 8.72 0.77
CA SER A 113 1.98 9.53 -0.41
C SER A 113 2.75 8.72 -1.44
N LEU A 114 2.26 8.78 -2.67
CA LEU A 114 2.85 8.17 -3.85
C LEU A 114 3.00 9.24 -4.91
N THR A 115 4.18 9.31 -5.51
CA THR A 115 4.37 10.07 -6.73
C THR A 115 5.21 9.27 -7.68
N ASP A 116 4.88 9.42 -8.96
CA ASP A 116 5.75 9.02 -10.03
C ASP A 116 6.95 9.99 -10.07
N VAL A 117 8.17 9.46 -10.21
CA VAL A 117 9.40 10.27 -10.35
C VAL A 117 9.97 10.10 -11.75
N THR A 118 9.93 8.89 -12.28
CA THR A 118 10.22 8.53 -13.68
C THR A 118 9.39 7.30 -14.04
N GLU A 119 9.23 6.97 -15.32
CA GLU A 119 8.44 5.80 -15.79
C GLU A 119 8.72 4.49 -15.02
N ASP A 120 9.92 4.34 -14.45
CA ASP A 120 10.31 3.17 -13.64
C ASP A 120 10.43 3.42 -12.13
N THR A 121 10.47 4.66 -11.65
CA THR A 121 10.84 5.00 -10.26
C THR A 121 9.68 5.60 -9.47
N LEU A 122 9.42 5.03 -8.29
CA LEU A 122 8.40 5.50 -7.35
C LEU A 122 9.05 6.15 -6.13
N LEU A 123 8.58 7.34 -5.76
CA LEU A 123 8.88 7.91 -4.44
C LEU A 123 7.73 7.62 -3.49
N VAL A 124 8.06 6.90 -2.43
CA VAL A 124 7.14 6.59 -1.33
C VAL A 124 7.62 7.35 -0.11
N LYS A 125 6.81 8.30 0.36
CA LYS A 125 7.12 9.08 1.56
C LYS A 125 6.37 8.53 2.77
N TYR A 126 7.02 8.59 3.92
CA TYR A 126 6.45 8.35 5.24
C TYR A 126 6.55 9.64 6.07
N THR A 127 5.75 9.78 7.13
CA THR A 127 5.77 10.95 8.03
C THR A 127 6.16 10.48 9.42
N SER A 128 7.28 11.00 9.96
CA SER A 128 7.69 10.78 11.35
C SER A 128 6.95 11.71 12.31
#